data_AF-A0A6P2S934-F1
#
_entry.id   AF-A0A6P2S934-F1
#
_cell.length_a   1.000
_cell.length_b   1.000
_cell.length_c   1.000
_cell.angle_alpha   90.00
_cell.angle_beta   90.00
_cell.angle_gamma   90.00
#
_symmetry.space_group_name_H-M   'P 1'
#
loop_
_entity.id
_entity.type
_entity.pdbx_description
1 polymer ?
#
loop_
_entity_poly.entity_id
_entity_poly.type
_entity_poly.pdbx_seq_one_letter_code
_entity_poly.pdbx_strand_id
1 'polypeptide(L)'
;MCRLRAGIERWAGELADAGDDGPELPVRAWLDRYGHVTRIDSGAAGQPELDAALHAALVGRAVGAAPPRGLAQPLVLRMTLTDAR
;
A
#
# COMPACT_ATOMS: atom_id res chain seq x y z
N MET A 1 -17.22 1.50 7.75
CA MET A 1 -16.01 0.67 7.56
C MET A 1 -15.16 1.30 6.44
N CYS A 2 -13.86 1.57 6.67
CA CYS A 2 -13.00 2.23 5.68
C CYS A 2 -12.74 1.32 4.47
N ARG A 3 -12.85 1.82 3.23
CA ARG A 3 -12.61 1.02 2.00
C ARG A 3 -11.25 0.34 1.97
N LEU A 4 -10.22 0.99 2.51
CA LEU A 4 -8.87 0.44 2.61
C LEU A 4 -8.80 -0.80 3.52
N ARG A 5 -9.51 -0.78 4.65
CA ARG A 5 -9.55 -1.93 5.57
C ARG A 5 -10.14 -3.15 4.89
N ALA A 6 -11.31 -3.00 4.25
CA ALA A 6 -11.97 -4.10 3.56
C ALA A 6 -11.10 -4.67 2.41
N GLY A 7 -10.37 -3.80 1.69
CA GLY A 7 -9.44 -4.23 0.65
C GLY A 7 -8.27 -5.05 1.20
N ILE A 8 -7.68 -4.63 2.32
CA ILE A 8 -6.57 -5.35 2.97
C ILE A 8 -7.04 -6.68 3.54
N GLU A 9 -8.22 -6.71 4.18
CA GLU A 9 -8.79 -7.94 4.73
C GLU A 9 -9.06 -8.99 3.64
N ARG A 10 -9.61 -8.57 2.49
CA ARG A 10 -9.83 -9.47 1.34
C ARG A 10 -8.52 -10.04 0.82
N TRP A 11 -7.52 -9.18 0.62
CA TRP A 11 -6.20 -9.63 0.16
C TRP A 11 -5.50 -10.56 1.13
N ALA A 12 -5.54 -10.26 2.43
CA ALA A 12 -4.94 -11.10 3.45
C ALA A 12 -5.62 -12.48 3.52
N GLY A 13 -6.94 -12.54 3.31
CA GLY A 13 -7.67 -13.81 3.19
C GLY A 13 -7.19 -14.64 2.00
N GLU A 14 -7.11 -14.04 0.81
CA GLU A 14 -6.63 -14.72 -0.40
C GLU A 14 -5.18 -15.25 -0.26
N LEU A 15 -4.31 -14.53 0.46
CA LEU A 15 -2.93 -14.96 0.71
C LEU A 15 -2.83 -16.04 1.80
N ALA A 16 -3.64 -15.96 2.85
CA ALA A 16 -3.69 -16.99 3.89
C ALA A 16 -4.12 -18.36 3.33
N ASP A 17 -5.05 -18.35 2.37
CA ASP A 17 -5.44 -19.57 1.64
C ASP A 17 -4.27 -20.16 0.80
N ALA A 18 -3.26 -19.35 0.46
CA ALA A 18 -2.07 -19.77 -0.28
C ALA A 18 -0.91 -20.29 0.61
N GLY A 19 -1.01 -20.17 1.95
CA GLY A 19 -0.13 -20.83 2.92
C GLY A 19 1.22 -20.14 3.24
N ASP A 20 1.33 -18.82 3.06
CA ASP A 20 2.57 -18.06 3.31
C ASP A 20 2.74 -17.58 4.77
N ASP A 21 3.97 -17.23 5.18
CA ASP A 21 4.44 -16.95 6.56
C ASP A 21 3.92 -15.64 7.22
N GLY A 22 2.70 -15.23 6.85
CA GLY A 22 2.04 -14.02 7.31
C GLY A 22 1.98 -12.95 6.21
N PRO A 23 0.89 -12.16 6.14
CA PRO A 23 0.65 -11.33 4.98
C PRO A 23 1.50 -10.05 4.98
N GLU A 24 2.61 -10.07 4.23
CA GLU A 24 3.33 -8.85 3.81
C GLU A 24 2.76 -8.35 2.49
N LEU A 25 2.21 -7.13 2.46
CA LEU A 25 1.69 -6.53 1.23
C LEU A 25 2.82 -5.77 0.52
N PRO A 26 3.44 -6.33 -0.54
CA PRO A 26 4.40 -5.56 -1.32
C PRO A 26 3.66 -4.40 -1.98
N VAL A 27 4.27 -3.21 -1.99
CA VAL A 27 3.75 -2.11 -2.80
C VAL A 27 4.89 -1.41 -3.52
N ARG A 28 4.57 -0.84 -4.68
CA ARG A 28 5.40 0.10 -5.42
C ARG A 28 4.77 1.47 -5.27
N ALA A 29 5.57 2.47 -4.90
CA ALA A 29 5.12 3.85 -4.97
C ALA A 29 6.06 4.71 -5.80
N TRP A 30 5.47 5.73 -6.40
CA TRP A 30 6.15 6.78 -7.13
C TRP A 30 6.03 8.06 -6.34
N LEU A 31 7.15 8.76 -6.18
CA LEU A 31 7.20 10.01 -5.43
C LEU A 31 7.53 11.16 -6.37
N ASP A 32 7.00 12.35 -6.08
CA ASP A 32 7.39 13.58 -6.76
C ASP A 32 8.78 14.08 -6.27
N ARG A 33 9.24 15.20 -6.84
CA ARG A 33 10.50 15.84 -6.47
C ARG A 33 10.57 16.36 -5.02
N TYR A 34 9.47 16.34 -4.29
CA TYR A 34 9.35 16.76 -2.90
C TYR A 34 9.13 15.57 -1.95
N GLY A 35 9.06 14.34 -2.47
CA GLY A 35 8.81 13.15 -1.65
C GLY A 35 7.33 12.85 -1.37
N HIS A 36 6.40 13.46 -2.12
CA HIS A 36 4.98 13.12 -2.03
C HIS A 36 4.62 11.96 -2.93
N VAL A 37 3.79 11.05 -2.42
CA VAL A 37 3.24 9.95 -3.22
C VAL A 37 2.38 10.49 -4.35
N THR A 38 2.71 10.09 -5.58
CA THR A 38 1.93 10.40 -6.79
C THR A 38 1.17 9.18 -7.32
N ARG A 39 1.65 7.98 -7.00
CA ARG A 39 1.01 6.71 -7.37
C ARG A 39 1.41 5.61 -6.39
N ILE A 40 0.51 4.66 -6.15
CA ILE A 40 0.75 3.40 -5.45
C ILE A 40 0.21 2.26 -6.33
N ASP A 41 0.87 1.10 -6.28
CA ASP A 41 0.48 -0.14 -6.94
C ASP A 41 0.83 -1.29 -5.99
N SER A 42 -0.13 -2.13 -5.63
CA SER A 42 0.09 -3.25 -4.71
C SER A 42 0.76 -4.46 -5.37
N GLY A 43 0.87 -4.49 -6.70
CA GLY A 43 1.32 -5.68 -7.42
C GLY A 43 0.43 -6.92 -7.22
N ALA A 44 -0.65 -6.83 -6.43
CA ALA A 44 -1.60 -7.90 -6.19
C ALA A 44 -2.49 -8.05 -7.42
N ALA A 45 -2.18 -9.05 -8.25
CA ALA A 45 -2.96 -9.35 -9.43
C ALA A 45 -4.43 -9.63 -9.06
N GLY A 46 -5.37 -8.90 -9.68
CA GLY A 46 -6.80 -9.14 -9.52
C GLY A 46 -7.52 -8.33 -8.44
N GLN A 47 -6.87 -7.37 -7.77
CA GLN A 47 -7.50 -6.59 -6.68
C GLN A 47 -7.52 -5.07 -6.92
N PRO A 48 -8.28 -4.58 -7.92
CA PRO A 48 -8.34 -3.16 -8.27
C PRO A 48 -8.91 -2.29 -7.14
N GLU A 49 -9.78 -2.82 -6.28
CA GLU A 49 -10.32 -2.08 -5.14
C GLU A 49 -9.26 -1.78 -4.07
N LEU A 50 -8.30 -2.68 -3.88
CA LEU A 50 -7.18 -2.48 -2.95
C LEU A 50 -6.27 -1.35 -3.47
N ASP A 51 -5.90 -1.40 -4.75
CA ASP A 51 -5.12 -0.35 -5.40
C ASP A 51 -5.81 1.02 -5.32
N ALA A 52 -7.12 1.07 -5.62
CA ALA A 52 -7.90 2.30 -5.53
C ALA A 52 -7.95 2.85 -4.11
N ALA A 53 -8.10 1.97 -3.09
CA ALA A 53 -8.13 2.38 -1.70
C ALA A 53 -6.76 2.86 -1.20
N LEU A 54 -5.67 2.18 -1.58
CA LEU A 54 -4.30 2.59 -1.28
C LEU A 54 -3.98 3.94 -1.93
N HIS A 55 -4.35 4.10 -3.20
CA HIS A 55 -4.19 5.36 -3.92
C HIS A 55 -4.92 6.51 -3.21
N ALA A 56 -6.19 6.31 -2.85
CA ALA A 56 -6.98 7.32 -2.14
C ALA A 56 -6.41 7.68 -0.76
N ALA A 57 -5.79 6.73 -0.06
CA ALA A 57 -5.25 6.95 1.28
C ALA A 57 -3.86 7.60 1.30
N LEU A 58 -3.04 7.37 0.26
CA LEU A 58 -1.62 7.69 0.29
C LEU A 58 -1.20 8.80 -0.67
N VAL A 59 -1.93 9.05 -1.76
CA VAL A 59 -1.55 10.13 -2.69
C VAL A 59 -1.54 11.49 -1.99
N GLY A 60 -0.49 12.26 -2.27
CA GLY A 60 -0.22 13.55 -1.63
C GLY A 60 0.44 13.46 -0.24
N ARG A 61 0.58 12.26 0.33
CA ARG A 61 1.27 12.06 1.60
C ARG A 61 2.77 12.22 1.42
N ALA A 62 3.42 13.01 2.27
CA ALA A 62 4.88 13.09 2.33
C ALA A 62 5.42 11.85 3.04
N VAL A 63 6.41 11.19 2.43
CA VAL A 63 7.02 9.95 2.97
C VAL A 63 8.42 10.19 3.58
N GLY A 64 8.89 11.44 3.55
CA GLY A 64 10.19 11.84 4.06
C GLY A 64 10.89 12.80 3.10
N ALA A 65 12.22 12.77 3.07
CA ALA A 65 13.00 13.56 2.12
C ALA A 65 12.76 13.07 0.68
N ALA A 66 12.82 14.00 -0.27
CA ALA A 66 12.68 13.68 -1.69
C ALA A 66 13.70 12.60 -2.11
N PRO A 67 13.26 11.57 -2.82
CA PRO A 67 14.15 10.49 -3.21
C PRO A 67 15.16 10.94 -4.27
N PRO A 68 16.39 10.38 -4.26
CA PRO A 68 17.32 10.54 -5.37
C PRO A 68 16.68 10.10 -6.69
N ARG A 69 16.82 10.95 -7.71
CA ARG A 69 16.19 10.76 -9.03
C ARG A 69 16.69 9.49 -9.71
N GLY A 70 15.77 8.73 -10.30
CA GLY A 70 16.08 7.58 -11.17
C GLY A 70 16.32 6.26 -10.44
N LEU A 71 16.17 6.21 -9.12
CA LEU A 71 16.31 4.98 -8.32
C LEU A 71 14.96 4.48 -7.84
N ALA A 72 14.76 3.16 -7.86
CA ALA A 72 13.64 2.52 -7.19
C ALA A 72 13.73 2.78 -5.67
N GLN A 73 12.65 3.25 -5.07
CA GLN A 73 12.58 3.57 -3.65
C GLN A 73 11.86 2.44 -2.92
N PRO A 74 12.55 1.61 -2.13
CA PRO A 74 11.88 0.67 -1.26
C PRO A 74 11.14 1.45 -0.16
N LEU A 75 9.84 1.24 -0.05
CA LEU A 75 8.99 1.89 0.94
C LEU A 75 8.50 0.85 1.94
N VAL A 76 8.73 1.11 3.23
CA VAL A 76 8.20 0.28 4.31
C VAL A 76 6.93 0.93 4.83
N LEU A 77 5.78 0.31 4.58
CA LEU A 77 4.54 0.72 5.21
C LEU A 77 4.33 -0.03 6.52
N ARG A 78 4.08 0.72 7.59
CA ARG A 78 3.69 0.18 8.90
C ARG A 78 2.23 0.53 9.10
N MET A 79 1.37 -0.47 8.99
CA MET A 79 -0.07 -0.31 9.14
C MET A 79 -0.49 -0.97 10.46
N THR A 80 -1.24 -0.25 11.28
CA THR A 80 -1.85 -0.81 12.49
C THR A 80 -3.34 -0.84 12.27
N LEU A 81 -3.90 -2.05 12.16
CA LEU A 81 -5.34 -2.22 12.09
C LEU A 81 -5.89 -2.25 13.52
N THR A 82 -6.33 -1.10 14.00
CA THR A 82 -7.06 -1.03 15.27
C THR A 82 -8.52 -1.36 15.01
N ASP A 83 -9.09 -2.23 15.84
CA ASP A 83 -10.53 -2.45 15.84
C ASP A 83 -11.24 -1.13 16.19
N ALA A 84 -12.07 -0.64 15.27
CA ALA A 84 -12.93 0.50 15.58
C ALA A 84 -14.12 -0.08 16.33
N ARG A 85 -14.02 -0.06 17.67
CA ARG A 85 -15.11 -0.42 18.57
C ARG A 85 -16.31 0.51 18.40
#